data_AF-A0A227JBN7-F1
#
_entry.id   AF-A0A227JBN7-F1
#
_cell.length_a   1.000
_cell.length_b   1.000
_cell.length_c   1.000
_cell.angle_alpha   90.00
_cell.angle_beta   90.00
_cell.angle_gamma   90.00
#
_symmetry.space_group_name_H-M   'P 1'
#
loop_
_entity.id
_entity.type
_entity.pdbx_description
1 polymer ?
#
loop_
_entity_poly.entity_id
_entity_poly.type
_entity_poly.pdbx_seq_one_letter_code
_entity_poly.pdbx_strand_id
1 'polypeptide(L)'
;MELWRTRNESLELLDSDFSDLKFILEQCFRVIDHCIDIFEERSDESSSHNVCGITLVKAKNCALGSYGMMLDGLGQEAGAVMRPMIEYLELLKYFRLFPED
;
A
#
# COMPACT_ATOMS: atom_id res chain seq x y z
N MET A 1 -3.90 24.73 -18.82
CA MET A 1 -3.06 23.81 -18.04
C MET A 1 -3.80 22.49 -18.00
N GLU A 2 -3.30 21.48 -18.70
CA GLU A 2 -3.92 20.15 -18.73
C GLU A 2 -3.60 19.45 -17.40
N LEU A 3 -4.55 19.47 -16.46
CA LEU A 3 -4.37 18.96 -15.08
C LEU A 3 -3.86 17.51 -15.04
N TRP A 4 -4.19 16.72 -16.06
CA TRP A 4 -3.93 15.28 -16.15
C TRP A 4 -2.76 14.89 -17.05
N ARG A 5 -2.06 15.87 -17.63
CA ARG A 5 -1.01 15.60 -18.61
C ARG A 5 0.10 14.70 -18.06
N THR A 6 0.67 15.04 -16.90
CA THR A 6 1.74 14.27 -16.26
C THR A 6 1.30 12.82 -15.96
N ARG A 7 0.06 12.66 -15.49
CA ARG A 7 -0.51 11.33 -15.22
C ARG A 7 -0.63 10.51 -16.48
N ASN A 8 -1.16 11.10 -17.56
CA ASN A 8 -1.33 10.39 -18.83
C ASN A 8 0.03 9.97 -19.41
N GLU A 9 1.02 10.88 -19.41
CA GLU A 9 2.39 10.57 -19.86
C GLU A 9 3.02 9.45 -19.00
N SER A 10 2.80 9.47 -17.68
CA SER A 10 3.29 8.42 -16.77
C SER A 10 2.62 7.07 -17.01
N LEU A 11 1.31 7.06 -17.26
CA LEU A 11 0.55 5.84 -17.57
C LEU A 11 0.95 5.27 -18.92
N GLU A 12 1.13 6.10 -19.95
CA GLU A 12 1.63 5.67 -21.26
C GLU A 12 3.00 5.00 -21.13
N LEU A 13 3.90 5.58 -20.34
CA LEU A 13 5.23 5.01 -20.07
C LEU A 13 5.17 3.68 -19.30
N LEU A 14 4.21 3.56 -18.36
CA LEU A 14 3.95 2.30 -17.66
C LEU A 14 3.30 1.24 -18.55
N ASP A 15 2.55 1.64 -19.58
CA ASP A 15 1.93 0.73 -20.54
C ASP A 15 2.89 0.28 -21.65
N SER A 16 3.96 1.03 -21.92
CA SER A 16 5.01 0.67 -22.86
C SER A 16 6.24 0.10 -22.15
N ASP A 17 7.19 0.99 -21.83
CA ASP A 17 8.57 0.68 -21.48
C ASP A 17 8.69 0.02 -20.10
N PHE A 18 7.68 0.21 -19.23
CA PHE A 18 7.64 -0.34 -17.89
C PHE A 18 6.42 -1.25 -17.64
N SER A 19 5.88 -1.87 -18.68
CA SER A 19 4.74 -2.80 -18.57
C SER A 19 4.96 -3.94 -17.58
N ASP A 20 6.18 -4.48 -17.49
CA ASP A 20 6.55 -5.49 -16.48
C ASP A 20 6.44 -4.94 -15.05
N LEU A 21 6.85 -3.68 -14.82
CA LEU A 21 6.74 -3.05 -13.50
C LEU A 21 5.28 -2.77 -13.14
N LYS A 22 4.48 -2.31 -14.11
CA LYS A 22 3.03 -2.13 -13.93
C LYS A 22 2.38 -3.46 -13.53
N PHE A 23 2.69 -4.54 -14.23
CA PHE A 23 2.19 -5.87 -13.91
C PHE A 23 2.55 -6.29 -12.49
N ILE A 24 3.82 -6.13 -12.08
CA ILE A 24 4.28 -6.47 -10.73
C ILE A 24 3.52 -5.64 -9.67
N LEU A 25 3.35 -4.33 -9.87
CA LEU A 25 2.61 -3.47 -8.95
C LEU A 25 1.17 -3.95 -8.78
N GLU A 26 0.49 -4.28 -9.88
CA GLU A 26 -0.87 -4.83 -9.83
C GLU A 26 -0.93 -6.17 -9.08
N GLN A 27 0.06 -7.06 -9.27
CA GLN A 27 0.14 -8.31 -8.51
C GLN A 27 0.35 -8.05 -7.01
N CYS A 28 1.19 -7.09 -6.63
CA CYS A 28 1.40 -6.72 -5.24
C CYS A 28 0.10 -6.25 -4.58
N PHE A 29 -0.70 -5.42 -5.25
CA PHE A 29 -2.00 -4.99 -4.73
C PHE A 29 -2.97 -6.16 -4.56
N ARG A 30 -3.01 -7.09 -5.52
CA ARG A 30 -3.84 -8.31 -5.41
C ARG A 30 -3.43 -9.20 -4.25
N VAL A 31 -2.13 -9.34 -3.99
CA VAL A 31 -1.63 -10.12 -2.84
C VAL A 31 -2.04 -9.45 -1.53
N ILE A 32 -1.94 -8.12 -1.43
CA ILE A 32 -2.40 -7.39 -0.24
C ILE A 32 -3.91 -7.59 -0.03
N ASP A 33 -4.71 -7.54 -1.09
CA ASP A 33 -6.16 -7.81 -1.01
C ASP A 33 -6.44 -9.21 -0.50
N HIS A 34 -5.77 -10.22 -1.05
CA HIS A 34 -5.94 -11.59 -0.57
C HIS A 34 -5.56 -11.75 0.92
N CYS A 35 -4.51 -11.06 1.37
CA CYS A 35 -4.16 -11.06 2.79
C CYS A 35 -5.22 -10.38 3.65
N ILE A 36 -5.83 -9.28 3.18
CA ILE A 36 -6.92 -8.59 3.89
C ILE A 36 -8.10 -9.55 4.05
N ASP A 37 -8.51 -10.24 2.98
CA ASP A 37 -9.61 -11.21 3.01
C ASP A 37 -9.38 -12.30 4.07
N ILE A 38 -8.15 -12.87 4.11
CA ILE A 38 -7.79 -13.91 5.10
C ILE A 38 -7.93 -13.40 6.54
N PHE A 39 -7.53 -12.15 6.81
CA PHE A 39 -7.64 -11.57 8.15
C PHE A 39 -9.06 -11.15 8.50
N GLU A 40 -9.84 -10.70 7.53
CA GLU A 40 -11.27 -10.40 7.70
C GLU A 40 -12.06 -11.66 8.04
N GLU A 41 -11.85 -12.77 7.34
CA GLU A 41 -12.49 -14.06 7.62
C GLU A 41 -12.23 -14.58 9.04
N ARG A 42 -11.13 -14.15 9.67
CA ARG A 42 -10.69 -14.58 11.01
C ARG A 42 -10.79 -13.49 12.06
N SER A 43 -11.45 -12.36 11.76
CA SER A 43 -11.47 -11.19 12.64
C SER A 43 -12.09 -11.48 14.00
N ASP A 44 -13.06 -12.39 14.04
CA ASP A 44 -13.79 -12.77 15.26
C ASP A 44 -13.03 -13.80 16.12
N GLU A 45 -12.00 -14.44 15.57
CA GLU A 45 -11.20 -15.46 16.27
C GLU A 45 -10.19 -14.83 17.24
N SER A 46 -9.68 -13.65 16.92
CA SER A 46 -8.64 -12.97 17.71
C SER A 46 -8.58 -11.48 17.40
N SER A 47 -8.40 -10.67 18.44
CA SER A 47 -8.12 -9.24 18.31
C SER A 47 -6.86 -8.97 17.46
N SER A 48 -5.87 -9.87 17.49
CA SER A 48 -4.67 -9.76 16.67
C SER A 48 -4.97 -9.89 15.17
N HIS A 49 -5.92 -10.75 14.77
CA HIS A 49 -6.32 -10.87 13.36
C HIS A 49 -6.99 -9.58 12.88
N ASN A 50 -7.89 -9.01 13.70
CA ASN A 50 -8.54 -7.74 13.39
C ASN A 50 -7.52 -6.60 13.23
N VAL A 51 -6.56 -6.47 14.17
CA VAL A 51 -5.49 -5.47 14.08
C VAL A 51 -4.66 -5.64 12.81
N CYS A 52 -4.23 -6.86 12.48
CA CYS A 52 -3.48 -7.14 11.26
C CYS A 52 -4.27 -6.79 9.98
N GLY A 53 -5.56 -7.14 9.92
CA GLY A 53 -6.44 -6.80 8.80
C GLY A 53 -6.57 -5.28 8.62
N ILE A 54 -6.88 -4.55 9.69
CA ILE A 54 -6.96 -3.08 9.66
C ILE A 54 -5.64 -2.44 9.23
N THR A 55 -4.51 -2.95 9.73
CA THR A 55 -3.19 -2.43 9.36
C THR A 55 -2.89 -2.66 7.88
N LEU A 56 -3.25 -3.82 7.32
CA LEU A 56 -3.08 -4.09 5.89
C LEU A 56 -3.98 -3.20 5.01
N VAL A 57 -5.24 -2.99 5.40
CA VAL A 57 -6.15 -2.05 4.70
C VAL A 57 -5.55 -0.64 4.67
N LYS A 58 -5.04 -0.15 5.82
CA LYS A 58 -4.36 1.16 5.89
C LYS A 58 -3.11 1.20 5.01
N ALA A 59 -2.28 0.17 5.06
CA ALA A 59 -1.07 0.08 4.24
C ALA A 59 -1.40 0.11 2.74
N LYS A 60 -2.43 -0.64 2.29
CA LYS A 60 -2.92 -0.61 0.91
C LYS A 60 -3.33 0.80 0.48
N ASN A 61 -4.11 1.49 1.31
CA ASN A 61 -4.59 2.84 1.01
C ASN A 61 -3.43 3.85 0.94
N CYS A 62 -2.45 3.76 1.83
CA CYS A 62 -1.23 4.57 1.75
C CYS A 62 -0.44 4.29 0.46
N ALA A 63 -0.26 3.02 0.10
CA ALA A 63 0.44 2.63 -1.12
C ALA A 63 -0.29 3.11 -2.40
N LEU A 64 -1.62 2.99 -2.46
CA LEU A 64 -2.43 3.52 -3.56
C LEU A 64 -2.35 5.05 -3.65
N GLY A 65 -2.42 5.74 -2.51
CA GLY A 65 -2.26 7.20 -2.45
C GLY A 65 -0.88 7.64 -2.93
N SER A 66 0.17 6.98 -2.46
CA SER A 66 1.55 7.21 -2.90
C SER A 66 1.72 6.96 -4.40
N TYR A 67 1.18 5.85 -4.92
CA TYR A 67 1.22 5.54 -6.34
C TYR A 67 0.52 6.61 -7.18
N GLY A 68 -0.69 7.03 -6.78
CA GLY A 68 -1.44 8.08 -7.46
C GLY A 68 -0.70 9.43 -7.49
N MET A 69 -0.07 9.81 -6.39
CA MET A 69 0.76 11.03 -6.29
C MET A 69 2.02 10.93 -7.15
N MET A 70 2.69 9.77 -7.19
CA MET A 70 3.86 9.55 -8.04
C MET A 70 3.53 9.69 -9.53
N LEU A 71 2.37 9.19 -9.97
CA LEU A 71 1.88 9.39 -11.35
C LEU A 71 1.65 10.88 -11.68
N ASP A 72 1.36 11.70 -10.68
CA ASP A 72 1.15 13.14 -10.84
C ASP A 72 2.46 13.94 -10.73
N GLY A 73 3.61 13.28 -10.52
CA GLY A 73 4.90 13.93 -10.28
C GLY A 73 5.08 14.48 -8.86
N LEU A 74 4.20 14.13 -7.92
CA LEU A 74 4.19 14.57 -6.52
C LEU A 74 4.97 13.61 -5.61
N GLY A 75 6.25 13.38 -5.95
CA GLY A 75 7.09 12.39 -5.27
C GLY A 75 7.38 12.71 -3.79
N GLN A 76 7.42 13.99 -3.42
CA GLN A 76 7.67 14.39 -2.02
C GLN A 76 6.47 14.09 -1.13
N GLU A 77 5.28 14.40 -1.61
CA GLU A 77 4.00 14.14 -0.97
C GLU A 77 3.76 12.63 -0.86
N ALA A 78 4.07 11.87 -1.92
CA ALA A 78 4.04 10.42 -1.91
C ALA A 78 4.95 9.84 -0.82
N GLY A 79 6.18 10.35 -0.70
CA GLY A 79 7.11 9.97 0.38
C GLY A 79 6.58 10.29 1.77
N ALA A 80 5.89 11.43 1.95
CA ALA A 80 5.26 11.78 3.22
C ALA A 80 4.13 10.80 3.60
N VAL A 81 3.35 10.33 2.63
CA VAL A 81 2.29 9.32 2.84
C VAL A 81 2.87 7.96 3.25
N MET A 82 4.09 7.62 2.84
CA MET A 82 4.75 6.36 3.20
C MET A 82 5.29 6.35 4.63
N ARG A 83 5.48 7.52 5.26
CA ARG A 83 6.03 7.62 6.62
C ARG A 83 5.18 6.92 7.69
N PRO A 84 3.85 7.13 7.76
CA PRO A 84 2.98 6.35 8.65
C PRO A 84 3.08 4.83 8.41
N MET A 85 3.27 4.39 7.16
CA MET A 85 3.39 2.96 6.84
C MET A 85 4.66 2.35 7.46
N ILE A 86 5.77 3.09 7.42
CA ILE A 86 7.04 2.66 8.04
C ILE A 86 6.86 2.57 9.56
N GLU A 87 6.26 3.58 10.18
CA GLU A 87 6.01 3.62 11.62
C GLU A 87 5.13 2.44 12.08
N TYR A 88 4.06 2.10 11.33
CA TYR A 88 3.23 0.94 11.65
C TYR A 88 3.97 -0.39 11.47
N LEU A 89 4.83 -0.51 10.45
CA LEU A 89 5.64 -1.71 10.26
C LEU A 89 6.62 -1.91 11.42
N GLU A 90 7.22 -0.82 11.91
CA GLU A 90 8.12 -0.83 13.07
C GLU A 90 7.37 -1.24 14.35
N LEU A 91 6.17 -0.71 14.58
CA LEU A 91 5.32 -1.11 15.70
C LEU A 91 4.90 -2.58 15.63
N LEU A 92 4.48 -3.07 14.46
CA LEU A 92 4.14 -4.48 14.28
C LEU A 92 5.34 -5.40 14.53
N LYS A 93 6.54 -5.00 14.07
CA LYS A 93 7.78 -5.72 14.39
C LYS A 93 8.07 -5.70 15.88
N TYR A 94 7.87 -4.57 16.54
CA TYR A 94 8.05 -4.44 17.98
C TYR A 94 7.11 -5.38 18.73
N PHE A 95 5.80 -5.36 18.46
CA PHE A 95 4.83 -6.24 19.11
C PHE A 95 5.09 -7.72 18.86
N ARG A 96 5.61 -8.07 17.68
CA ARG A 96 6.04 -9.44 17.40
C ARG A 96 7.25 -9.88 18.25
N LEU A 97 8.19 -8.97 18.51
CA LEU A 97 9.42 -9.26 19.28
C LEU A 97 9.19 -9.19 20.80
N PHE A 98 8.25 -8.35 21.24
CA PHE A 98 7.91 -8.10 22.64
C PHE A 98 6.39 -8.16 22.82
N PRO A 99 5.76 -9.35 22.74
CA PRO A 99 4.35 -9.50 23.02
C PRO A 99 4.10 -9.25 24.52
N GLU A 100 3.14 -8.39 24.86
CA GLU A 100 2.62 -8.29 26.23
C GLU A 100 1.53 -9.36 26.41
N ASP A 101 1.63 -10.16 27.48
CA ASP A 101 0.69 -11.25 27.84
C ASP A 101 -0.72 -10.73 28.23
#